data_AF-A0A078J2N6-F1
#
_entry.id   AF-A0A078J2N6-F1
#
_cell.length_a   1.000
_cell.length_b   1.000
_cell.length_c   1.000
_cell.angle_alpha   90.00
_cell.angle_beta   90.00
_cell.angle_gamma   90.00
#
_symmetry.space_group_name_H-M   'P 1'
#
loop_
_entity.id
_entity.type
_entity.pdbx_description
1 polymer ?
#
loop_
_entity_poly.entity_id
_entity_poly.type
_entity_poly.pdbx_seq_one_letter_code
_entity_poly.pdbx_strand_id
1 'polypeptide(L)'
;MCFFCIYVKRTPETNKEIHVISSGLKAVLTWHNMRTLQLSYPNFHEYRESCGGQGVKTENRVGHLKGDYDGQTTFEGDNNVLMQQVSKALFAEYHMNSPRPVLPTQLTSSALRCSHFQKNAFSIRERDLLERYTSEKFTFLLICHQLSEDLSKAFAEKTILQAVLDAITKLPIGSIKDVLGIARLMYALICMEEDPSFLREVSKLCRELRPHALALVTSFGIPDAFLGPIAFNWVEANASLVFSLVTTNKLFQ
;
A
#
# COMPACT_ATOMS: atom_id res chain seq x y z
N MET A 1 -0.24 14.01 13.41
CA MET A 1 0.90 14.93 13.65
C MET A 1 1.36 15.48 12.30
N CYS A 2 1.57 16.79 12.14
CA CYS A 2 1.89 17.36 10.82
C CYS A 2 3.40 17.27 10.52
N PHE A 3 3.79 16.37 9.61
CA PHE A 3 5.20 16.18 9.18
C PHE A 3 5.92 17.48 8.83
N PHE A 4 5.21 18.42 8.20
CA PHE A 4 5.74 19.72 7.82
C PHE A 4 6.19 20.55 9.04
N CYS A 5 5.45 20.51 10.16
CA CYS A 5 5.83 21.22 11.37
C CYS A 5 7.10 20.63 12.03
N ILE A 6 7.28 19.30 11.97
CA ILE A 6 8.47 18.64 12.53
C ILE A 6 9.72 19.01 11.71
N TYR A 7 9.60 19.03 10.38
CA TYR A 7 10.71 19.38 9.50
C TYR A 7 11.16 20.85 9.60
N VAL A 8 10.26 21.78 9.95
CA VAL A 8 10.61 23.20 10.06
C VAL A 8 11.29 23.53 11.40
N LYS A 9 10.97 22.81 12.49
CA LYS A 9 11.52 23.05 13.83
C LYS A 9 12.32 21.84 14.34
N ARG A 10 13.35 21.45 13.60
CA ARG A 10 14.12 20.22 13.86
C ARG A 10 14.98 20.34 15.11
N THR A 11 14.85 19.38 16.03
CA THR A 11 15.83 19.02 17.05
C THR A 11 16.54 17.70 16.67
N PRO A 12 17.70 17.37 17.30
CA PRO A 12 18.37 16.08 17.07
C PRO A 12 17.46 14.85 17.29
N GLU A 13 16.54 14.92 18.25
CA GLU A 13 15.57 13.86 18.55
C GLU A 13 14.55 13.74 17.41
N THR A 14 13.98 14.85 16.97
CA THR A 14 13.03 14.85 15.84
C THR A 14 13.70 14.42 14.52
N ASN A 15 15.01 14.63 14.35
CA ASN A 15 15.74 14.13 13.17
C ASN A 15 15.80 12.60 13.15
N LYS A 16 15.94 11.95 14.31
CA LYS A 16 15.89 10.49 14.41
C LYS A 16 14.50 9.97 14.06
N GLU A 17 13.45 10.60 14.58
CA GLU A 17 12.07 10.25 14.27
C GLU A 17 11.76 10.42 12.77
N ILE A 18 12.17 11.55 12.17
CA ILE A 18 12.03 11.79 10.72
C ILE A 18 12.76 10.70 9.93
N HIS A 19 13.99 10.36 10.32
CA HIS A 19 14.76 9.32 9.64
C HIS A 19 14.01 7.98 9.66
N VAL A 20 13.58 7.51 10.84
CA VAL A 20 12.87 6.23 10.99
C VAL A 20 11.60 6.21 10.13
N ILE A 21 10.79 7.27 10.21
CA ILE A 21 9.55 7.32 9.43
C ILE A 21 9.84 7.39 7.92
N SER A 22 10.78 8.24 7.49
CA SER A 22 11.13 8.38 6.08
C SER A 22 11.69 7.09 5.49
N SER A 23 12.55 6.38 6.23
CA SER A 23 13.09 5.07 5.84
C SER A 23 11.98 4.04 5.69
N GLY A 24 11.06 3.99 6.66
CA GLY A 24 9.88 3.12 6.64
C GLY A 24 8.98 3.36 5.44
N LEU A 25 8.60 4.62 5.23
CA LEU A 25 7.72 5.04 4.14
C LEU A 25 8.38 4.86 2.78
N LYS A 26 9.67 5.22 2.63
CA LYS A 26 10.40 5.05 1.38
C LYS A 26 10.34 3.59 0.94
N ALA A 27 10.71 2.65 1.82
CA ALA A 27 10.77 1.25 1.43
C ALA A 27 9.38 0.69 1.09
N VAL A 28 8.39 0.93 1.96
CA VAL A 28 7.03 0.42 1.75
C VAL A 28 6.36 1.03 0.52
N LEU A 29 6.51 2.34 0.30
CA LEU A 29 5.88 3.01 -0.85
C LEU A 29 6.56 2.63 -2.17
N THR A 30 7.90 2.48 -2.20
CA THR A 30 8.60 2.06 -3.44
C THR A 30 8.30 0.60 -3.79
N TRP A 31 8.25 -0.30 -2.80
CA TRP A 31 7.75 -1.67 -3.04
C TRP A 31 6.28 -1.69 -3.43
N HIS A 32 5.45 -0.82 -2.85
CA HIS A 32 4.05 -0.69 -3.22
C HIS A 32 3.92 -0.23 -4.68
N ASN A 33 4.64 0.80 -5.12
CA ASN A 33 4.65 1.26 -6.52
C ASN A 33 5.00 0.10 -7.47
N MET A 34 6.04 -0.66 -7.14
CA MET A 34 6.44 -1.82 -7.91
C MET A 34 5.35 -2.89 -7.95
N ARG A 35 4.71 -3.16 -6.82
CA ARG A 35 3.63 -4.15 -6.72
C ARG A 35 2.39 -3.74 -7.50
N THR A 36 1.98 -2.47 -7.42
CA THR A 36 0.87 -1.89 -8.19
C THR A 36 1.12 -1.99 -9.70
N LEU A 37 2.38 -1.94 -10.14
CA LEU A 37 2.74 -2.07 -11.56
C LEU A 37 2.98 -3.51 -12.03
N GLN A 38 3.36 -4.45 -11.15
CA GLN A 38 3.97 -5.74 -11.54
C GLN A 38 3.22 -7.02 -11.12
N LEU A 39 2.24 -6.99 -10.21
CA LEU A 39 1.65 -8.15 -9.51
C LEU A 39 2.57 -8.83 -8.48
N SER A 40 2.25 -8.62 -7.20
CA SER A 40 2.76 -9.51 -6.14
C SER A 40 1.92 -9.42 -4.86
N TYR A 41 0.59 -9.26 -4.97
CA TYR A 41 -0.32 -9.56 -3.85
C TYR A 41 -1.04 -10.87 -4.17
N PRO A 42 -1.14 -11.84 -3.24
CA PRO A 42 -1.83 -13.11 -3.47
C PRO A 42 -3.34 -12.98 -3.77
N ASN A 43 -3.94 -11.78 -3.70
CA ASN A 43 -5.40 -11.60 -3.75
C ASN A 43 -5.92 -10.45 -4.67
N PHE A 44 -5.05 -9.69 -5.34
CA PHE A 44 -5.44 -8.54 -6.17
C PHE A 44 -4.54 -8.41 -7.43
N HIS A 45 -5.16 -8.38 -8.61
CA HIS A 45 -4.48 -8.22 -9.91
C HIS A 45 -4.46 -6.74 -10.31
N GLU A 46 -3.28 -6.11 -10.47
CA GLU A 46 -3.23 -4.68 -10.86
C GLU A 46 -2.22 -4.30 -11.96
N TYR A 47 -2.69 -3.28 -12.71
CA TYR A 47 -2.34 -2.68 -13.99
C TYR A 47 -1.86 -3.59 -15.13
N ARG A 48 -0.60 -4.06 -15.11
CA ARG A 48 0.02 -4.66 -16.30
C ARG A 48 -0.71 -5.93 -16.77
N GLU A 49 -0.99 -6.87 -15.87
CA GLU A 49 -1.68 -8.11 -16.27
C GLU A 49 -3.20 -7.93 -16.32
N SER A 50 -3.76 -6.98 -15.56
CA SER A 50 -5.17 -6.60 -15.66
C SER A 50 -5.50 -6.02 -17.04
N CYS A 51 -4.51 -5.47 -17.74
CA CYS A 51 -4.60 -5.04 -19.14
C CYS A 51 -4.28 -6.14 -20.15
N GLY A 52 -3.99 -7.37 -19.72
CA GLY A 52 -3.61 -8.49 -20.60
C GLY A 52 -2.41 -8.15 -21.49
N GLY A 53 -2.44 -8.59 -22.76
CA GLY A 53 -1.35 -8.34 -23.72
C GLY A 53 -1.04 -6.86 -23.93
N GLN A 54 -2.00 -5.96 -23.71
CA GLN A 54 -1.79 -4.53 -23.85
C GLN A 54 -0.83 -3.97 -22.79
N GLY A 55 -0.84 -4.50 -21.58
CA GLY A 55 0.08 -4.05 -20.52
C GLY A 55 1.55 -4.36 -20.83
N VAL A 56 1.82 -5.30 -21.73
CA VAL A 56 3.18 -5.64 -22.17
C VAL A 56 3.67 -4.74 -23.32
N LYS A 57 2.76 -4.04 -24.01
CA LYS A 57 3.15 -3.20 -25.13
C LYS A 57 3.88 -1.94 -24.68
N THR A 58 5.04 -1.71 -25.30
CA THR A 58 5.88 -0.53 -25.16
C THR A 58 5.10 0.79 -25.30
N GLU A 59 4.14 0.86 -26.24
CA GLU A 59 3.31 2.05 -26.48
C GLU A 59 2.51 2.50 -25.25
N ASN A 60 2.16 1.55 -24.36
CA ASN A 60 1.42 1.81 -23.13
C ASN A 60 2.31 2.17 -21.94
N ARG A 61 3.63 2.20 -22.13
CA ARG A 61 4.66 2.75 -21.21
C ARG A 61 4.76 2.11 -19.81
N VAL A 62 3.91 1.14 -19.48
CA VAL A 62 3.91 0.43 -18.19
C VAL A 62 5.25 -0.22 -17.89
N GLY A 63 5.85 -0.86 -18.88
CA GLY A 63 7.17 -1.49 -18.73
C GLY A 63 8.28 -0.51 -18.41
N HIS A 64 8.28 0.68 -19.03
CA HIS A 64 9.26 1.73 -18.75
C HIS A 64 9.08 2.29 -17.35
N LEU A 65 7.84 2.63 -16.97
CA LEU A 65 7.51 3.10 -15.62
C LEU A 65 7.98 2.10 -14.57
N LYS A 66 7.71 0.80 -14.79
CA LYS A 66 8.20 -0.25 -13.91
C LYS A 66 9.73 -0.23 -13.78
N GLY A 67 10.47 -0.09 -14.89
CA GLY A 67 11.93 0.00 -14.87
C GLY A 67 12.42 1.17 -14.03
N ASP A 68 11.78 2.33 -14.14
CA ASP A 68 12.13 3.52 -13.35
C ASP A 68 11.88 3.31 -11.84
N TYR A 69 10.76 2.68 -11.48
CA TYR A 69 10.43 2.39 -10.07
C TYR A 69 11.28 1.25 -9.49
N ASP A 70 11.82 0.35 -10.31
CA ASP A 70 12.68 -0.74 -9.86
C ASP A 70 13.95 -0.17 -9.21
N GLY A 71 14.58 0.81 -9.87
CA GLY A 71 15.73 1.51 -9.32
C GLY A 71 15.44 2.19 -7.97
N GLN A 72 14.22 2.69 -7.76
CA GLN A 72 13.83 3.36 -6.51
C GLN A 72 13.84 2.44 -5.29
N THR A 73 13.79 1.12 -5.50
CA THR A 73 13.91 0.17 -4.40
C THR A 73 15.34 0.09 -3.83
N THR A 74 16.33 0.57 -4.59
CA THR A 74 17.76 0.49 -4.23
C THR A 74 18.39 1.85 -3.94
N PHE A 75 18.13 2.88 -4.76
CA PHE A 75 18.74 4.20 -4.53
C PHE A 75 18.03 4.96 -3.38
N GLU A 76 18.68 5.99 -2.81
CA GLU A 76 18.30 6.64 -1.54
C GLU A 76 18.20 5.66 -0.34
N GLY A 77 19.02 4.61 -0.36
CA GLY A 77 19.09 3.56 0.66
C GLY A 77 18.33 2.31 0.24
N ASP A 78 19.01 1.16 0.23
CA ASP A 78 18.39 -0.12 -0.10
C ASP A 78 17.20 -0.40 0.84
N ASN A 79 16.06 -0.80 0.26
CA ASN A 79 14.83 -1.00 1.03
C ASN A 79 15.01 -1.99 2.19
N ASN A 80 15.75 -3.09 2.00
CA ASN A 80 15.96 -4.08 3.06
C ASN A 80 16.82 -3.50 4.18
N VAL A 81 17.87 -2.76 3.82
CA VAL A 81 18.74 -2.06 4.80
C VAL A 81 17.94 -1.02 5.58
N LEU A 82 17.06 -0.27 4.91
CA LEU A 82 16.19 0.71 5.56
C LEU A 82 15.21 0.03 6.53
N MET A 83 14.60 -1.10 6.16
CA MET A 83 13.76 -1.87 7.07
C MET A 83 14.55 -2.35 8.30
N GLN A 84 15.80 -2.76 8.14
CA GLN A 84 16.65 -3.11 9.29
C GLN A 84 16.98 -1.93 10.19
N GLN A 85 17.12 -0.72 9.65
CA GLN A 85 17.33 0.49 10.45
C GLN A 85 16.08 0.85 11.26
N VAL A 86 14.91 0.74 10.62
CA VAL A 86 13.61 1.01 11.27
C VAL A 86 13.36 0.04 12.42
N SER A 87 13.48 -1.27 12.19
CA SER A 87 13.26 -2.27 13.24
C SER A 87 14.20 -2.09 14.45
N LYS A 88 15.47 -1.78 14.20
CA LYS A 88 16.46 -1.49 15.25
C LYS A 88 16.08 -0.25 16.07
N ALA A 89 15.60 0.80 15.42
CA ALA A 89 15.14 2.01 16.10
C ALA A 89 13.89 1.74 16.94
N LEU A 90 12.89 1.05 16.39
CA LEU A 90 11.68 0.65 17.12
C LEU A 90 12.01 -0.22 18.33
N PHE A 91 12.98 -1.13 18.20
CA PHE A 91 13.47 -1.92 19.31
C PHE A 91 14.09 -1.05 20.41
N ALA A 92 14.90 -0.05 20.04
CA ALA A 92 15.57 0.82 21.00
C ALA A 92 14.58 1.67 21.83
N GLU A 93 13.43 2.00 21.27
CA GLU A 93 12.36 2.78 21.91
C GLU A 93 11.29 1.90 22.60
N TYR A 94 11.43 0.58 22.55
CA TYR A 94 10.41 -0.32 23.09
C TYR A 94 10.40 -0.31 24.62
N HIS A 95 9.22 0.00 25.18
CA HIS A 95 8.93 -0.09 26.60
C HIS A 95 7.70 -0.97 26.83
N MET A 96 7.86 -2.07 27.61
CA MET A 96 6.81 -3.06 27.90
C MET A 96 5.59 -2.51 28.67
N ASN A 97 5.62 -1.25 29.14
CA ASN A 97 4.62 -0.71 30.06
C ASN A 97 3.40 -0.06 29.39
N SER A 98 3.29 -0.10 28.06
CA SER A 98 2.15 0.52 27.36
C SER A 98 0.90 -0.39 27.41
N PRO A 99 -0.28 0.11 27.79
CA PRO A 99 -1.50 -0.70 27.86
C PRO A 99 -1.82 -1.33 26.49
N ARG A 100 -2.23 -2.61 26.49
CA ARG A 100 -2.59 -3.34 25.27
C ARG A 100 -4.02 -2.99 24.87
N PRO A 101 -4.25 -2.49 23.64
CA PRO A 101 -5.61 -2.31 23.15
C PRO A 101 -6.32 -3.67 23.12
N VAL A 102 -7.62 -3.69 23.42
CA VAL A 102 -8.44 -4.91 23.36
C VAL A 102 -9.23 -4.88 22.06
N LEU A 103 -9.13 -5.95 21.27
CA LEU A 103 -9.96 -6.12 20.08
C LEU A 103 -11.27 -6.84 20.44
N PRO A 104 -12.39 -6.50 19.79
CA PRO A 104 -13.61 -7.28 19.89
C PRO A 104 -13.37 -8.72 19.46
N THR A 105 -13.97 -9.67 20.18
CA THR A 105 -13.92 -11.11 19.85
C THR A 105 -14.76 -11.47 18.62
N GLN A 106 -15.74 -10.65 18.26
CA GLN A 106 -16.59 -10.86 17.07
C GLN A 106 -16.32 -9.80 16.00
N LEU A 107 -15.88 -10.24 14.83
CA LEU A 107 -15.60 -9.39 13.68
C LEU A 107 -16.88 -9.14 12.86
N THR A 108 -17.60 -8.07 13.21
CA THR A 108 -18.77 -7.61 12.44
C THR A 108 -18.37 -6.61 11.35
N SER A 109 -19.21 -6.48 10.32
CA SER A 109 -19.00 -5.52 9.22
C SER A 109 -18.89 -4.06 9.70
N SER A 110 -19.62 -3.70 10.77
CA SER A 110 -19.52 -2.38 11.41
C SER A 110 -18.23 -2.20 12.21
N ALA A 111 -17.76 -3.25 12.90
CA ALA A 111 -16.48 -3.24 13.60
C ALA A 111 -15.31 -3.04 12.63
N LEU A 112 -15.30 -3.79 11.51
CA LEU A 112 -14.28 -3.67 10.46
C LEU A 112 -14.21 -2.27 9.84
N ARG A 113 -15.33 -1.56 9.76
CA ARG A 113 -15.38 -0.19 9.23
C ARG A 113 -14.95 0.90 10.24
N CYS A 114 -14.95 0.57 11.53
CA CYS A 114 -14.64 1.51 12.60
C CYS A 114 -13.16 1.91 12.61
N SER A 115 -12.88 3.21 12.58
CA SER A 115 -11.50 3.72 12.62
C SER A 115 -10.78 3.37 13.92
N HIS A 116 -11.50 3.30 15.05
CA HIS A 116 -10.92 2.93 16.33
C HIS A 116 -10.46 1.47 16.34
N PHE A 117 -11.30 0.56 15.82
CA PHE A 117 -10.93 -0.85 15.65
C PHE A 117 -9.66 -1.00 14.81
N GLN A 118 -9.61 -0.35 13.65
CA GLN A 118 -8.46 -0.45 12.74
C GLN A 118 -7.17 0.09 13.37
N LYS A 119 -7.22 1.23 14.07
CA LYS A 119 -6.05 1.75 14.80
C LYS A 119 -5.54 0.76 15.84
N ASN A 120 -6.45 0.15 16.60
CA ASN A 120 -6.09 -0.83 17.62
C ASN A 120 -5.49 -2.08 16.97
N ALA A 121 -6.07 -2.57 15.88
CA ALA A 121 -5.58 -3.76 15.17
C ALA A 121 -4.15 -3.56 14.64
N PHE A 122 -3.87 -2.44 13.97
CA PHE A 122 -2.52 -2.12 13.50
C PHE A 122 -1.53 -1.95 14.65
N SER A 123 -1.96 -1.32 15.75
CA SER A 123 -1.11 -1.14 16.94
C SER A 123 -0.77 -2.45 17.63
N ILE A 124 -1.70 -3.41 17.64
CA ILE A 124 -1.46 -4.75 18.18
C ILE A 124 -0.53 -5.53 17.26
N ARG A 125 -0.77 -5.51 15.93
CA ARG A 125 0.08 -6.21 14.96
C ARG A 125 1.54 -5.77 15.08
N GLU A 126 1.80 -4.46 15.13
CA GLU A 126 3.17 -3.94 15.32
C GLU A 126 3.75 -4.35 16.67
N ARG A 127 2.97 -4.28 17.75
CA ARG A 127 3.42 -4.70 19.09
C ARG A 127 3.77 -6.18 19.14
N ASP A 128 2.92 -7.04 18.60
CA ASP A 128 3.12 -8.50 18.59
C ASP A 128 4.34 -8.88 17.73
N LEU A 129 4.63 -8.13 16.66
CA LEU A 129 5.87 -8.25 15.89
C LEU A 129 7.10 -7.78 16.69
N LEU A 130 6.97 -6.68 17.43
CA LEU A 130 8.04 -6.12 18.25
C LEU A 130 8.38 -7.03 19.44
N GLU A 131 7.38 -7.60 20.09
CA GLU A 131 7.54 -8.59 21.17
C GLU A 131 8.27 -9.83 20.66
N ARG A 132 7.87 -10.39 19.51
CA ARG A 132 8.61 -11.48 18.86
C ARG A 132 10.04 -11.08 18.49
N TYR A 133 10.23 -9.86 17.99
CA TYR A 133 11.56 -9.36 17.64
C TYR A 133 12.46 -9.24 18.88
N THR A 134 11.90 -8.94 20.05
CA THR A 134 12.65 -8.89 21.31
C THR A 134 13.05 -10.28 21.82
N SER A 135 12.21 -11.30 21.64
CA SER A 135 12.45 -12.66 22.15
C SER A 135 13.41 -13.47 21.26
N GLU A 136 13.41 -13.26 19.95
CA GLU A 136 14.17 -14.06 18.98
C GLU A 136 15.60 -13.57 18.71
N LYS A 137 16.10 -12.66 19.55
CA LYS A 137 17.21 -11.73 19.25
C LYS A 137 18.59 -12.33 18.92
N PHE A 138 18.79 -13.65 18.99
CA PHE A 138 20.12 -14.26 18.82
C PHE A 138 20.18 -15.60 18.10
N THR A 139 19.05 -16.16 17.64
CA THR A 139 19.06 -17.58 17.21
C THR A 139 19.37 -17.76 15.73
N PHE A 140 19.09 -16.80 14.84
CA PHE A 140 19.44 -16.94 13.41
C PHE A 140 19.36 -15.60 12.65
N LEU A 141 20.46 -15.17 12.00
CA LEU A 141 20.56 -13.94 11.20
C LEU A 141 19.48 -13.82 10.11
N LEU A 142 19.05 -14.94 9.53
CA LEU A 142 18.04 -14.97 8.47
C LEU A 142 16.60 -14.78 8.99
N ILE A 143 16.26 -15.34 10.16
CA ILE A 143 14.92 -15.19 10.78
C ILE A 143 14.70 -13.75 11.26
N CYS A 144 15.76 -13.14 11.80
CA CYS A 144 15.75 -11.73 12.18
C CYS A 144 15.49 -10.79 10.99
N HIS A 145 15.83 -11.20 9.76
CA HIS A 145 15.60 -10.37 8.56
C HIS A 145 14.10 -10.25 8.24
N GLN A 146 13.41 -11.38 8.07
CA GLN A 146 11.99 -11.36 7.73
C GLN A 146 11.17 -10.69 8.82
N LEU A 147 11.45 -11.01 10.09
CA LEU A 147 10.76 -10.39 11.22
C LEU A 147 11.01 -8.88 11.32
N SER A 148 12.24 -8.44 11.00
CA SER A 148 12.59 -7.02 10.91
C SER A 148 11.81 -6.30 9.81
N GLU A 149 11.69 -6.93 8.64
CA GLU A 149 10.91 -6.40 7.52
C GLU A 149 9.42 -6.32 7.89
N ASP A 150 8.85 -7.40 8.43
CA ASP A 150 7.44 -7.45 8.83
C ASP A 150 7.10 -6.39 9.88
N LEU A 151 7.95 -6.23 10.90
CA LEU A 151 7.82 -5.20 11.93
C LEU A 151 7.85 -3.79 11.32
N SER A 152 8.85 -3.52 10.49
CA SER A 152 9.03 -2.20 9.87
C SER A 152 7.90 -1.86 8.90
N LYS A 153 7.42 -2.87 8.17
CA LYS A 153 6.23 -2.76 7.32
C LYS A 153 4.99 -2.47 8.14
N ALA A 154 4.74 -3.20 9.24
CA ALA A 154 3.61 -2.94 10.12
C ALA A 154 3.63 -1.51 10.70
N PHE A 155 4.80 -1.03 11.10
CA PHE A 155 5.00 0.35 11.53
C PHE A 155 4.67 1.37 10.43
N ALA A 156 5.19 1.18 9.23
CA ALA A 156 4.93 2.07 8.10
C ALA A 156 3.45 2.06 7.70
N GLU A 157 2.81 0.89 7.64
CA GLU A 157 1.39 0.74 7.33
C GLU A 157 0.50 1.44 8.38
N LYS A 158 0.83 1.30 9.68
CA LYS A 158 0.17 2.04 10.77
C LYS A 158 0.32 3.55 10.59
N THR A 159 1.52 3.99 10.23
CA THR A 159 1.83 5.40 10.00
C THR A 159 1.04 5.98 8.84
N ILE A 160 0.93 5.25 7.72
CA ILE A 160 0.12 5.62 6.56
C ILE A 160 -1.36 5.70 6.95
N LEU A 161 -1.91 4.70 7.63
CA LEU A 161 -3.30 4.70 8.09
C LEU A 161 -3.60 5.94 8.95
N GLN A 162 -2.70 6.26 9.89
CA GLN A 162 -2.87 7.41 10.77
C GLN A 162 -2.79 8.74 9.98
N ALA A 163 -1.89 8.85 9.01
CA ALA A 163 -1.79 10.03 8.14
C ALA A 163 -3.07 10.22 7.30
N VAL A 164 -3.60 9.14 6.73
CA VAL A 164 -4.86 9.17 5.97
C VAL A 164 -6.05 9.57 6.85
N LEU A 165 -6.13 9.03 8.06
CA LEU A 165 -7.17 9.41 9.04
C LEU A 165 -7.06 10.89 9.44
N ASP A 166 -5.86 11.39 9.70
CA ASP A 166 -5.60 12.79 10.00
C ASP A 166 -5.98 13.71 8.84
N ALA A 167 -5.81 13.27 7.59
CA ALA A 167 -6.21 14.02 6.41
C ALA A 167 -7.74 14.03 6.23
N ILE A 168 -8.39 12.86 6.30
CA ILE A 168 -9.85 12.73 6.14
C ILE A 168 -10.62 13.48 7.24
N THR A 169 -10.12 13.48 8.48
CA THR A 169 -10.80 14.18 9.58
C THR A 169 -10.89 15.68 9.37
N LYS A 170 -9.91 16.29 8.69
CA LYS A 170 -9.88 17.72 8.36
C LYS A 170 -10.82 18.12 7.21
N LEU A 171 -11.30 17.14 6.44
CA LEU A 171 -12.22 17.43 5.34
C LEU A 171 -13.61 17.78 5.87
N PRO A 172 -14.31 18.73 5.23
CA PRO A 172 -15.71 18.98 5.53
C PRO A 172 -16.57 17.75 5.22
N ILE A 173 -17.73 17.65 5.84
CA ILE A 173 -18.70 16.58 5.54
C ILE A 173 -19.14 16.73 4.08
N GLY A 174 -19.09 15.63 3.33
CA GLY A 174 -19.47 15.62 1.93
C GLY A 174 -18.89 14.43 1.18
N SER A 175 -19.22 14.34 -0.11
CA SER A 175 -18.90 13.20 -0.98
C SER A 175 -17.42 12.85 -1.03
N ILE A 176 -16.52 13.85 -1.03
CA ILE A 176 -15.06 13.61 -1.04
C ILE A 176 -14.64 12.85 0.23
N LYS A 177 -15.16 13.25 1.39
CA LYS A 177 -14.85 12.61 2.67
C LYS A 177 -15.36 11.17 2.69
N ASP A 178 -16.53 10.93 2.11
CA ASP A 178 -17.13 9.60 2.04
C ASP A 178 -16.33 8.67 1.13
N VAL A 179 -15.98 9.12 -0.09
CA VAL A 179 -15.20 8.34 -1.05
C VAL A 179 -13.79 8.04 -0.52
N LEU A 180 -13.09 9.02 0.06
CA LEU A 180 -11.80 8.78 0.71
C LEU A 180 -11.94 7.89 1.96
N GLY A 181 -13.08 7.95 2.63
CA GLY A 181 -13.47 7.02 3.68
C GLY A 181 -13.48 5.57 3.19
N ILE A 182 -14.07 5.31 2.02
CA ILE A 182 -14.08 3.97 1.37
C ILE A 182 -12.66 3.55 0.98
N ALA A 183 -11.86 4.44 0.38
CA ALA A 183 -10.48 4.13 0.01
C ALA A 183 -9.62 3.75 1.23
N ARG A 184 -9.76 4.50 2.34
CA ARG A 184 -9.13 4.16 3.62
C ARG A 184 -9.61 2.81 4.17
N LEU A 185 -10.90 2.50 4.06
CA LEU A 185 -11.44 1.20 4.47
C LEU A 185 -10.79 0.06 3.69
N MET A 186 -10.70 0.19 2.37
CA MET A 186 -10.03 -0.80 1.53
C MET A 186 -8.57 -0.99 1.93
N TYR A 187 -7.83 0.11 2.07
CA TYR A 187 -6.43 0.07 2.53
C TYR A 187 -6.27 -0.70 3.84
N ALA A 188 -7.06 -0.34 4.87
CA ALA A 188 -6.94 -0.96 6.18
C ALA A 188 -7.22 -2.47 6.15
N LEU A 189 -8.25 -2.91 5.41
CA LEU A 189 -8.62 -4.32 5.35
C LEU A 189 -7.63 -5.15 4.51
N ILE A 190 -7.09 -4.58 3.42
CA ILE A 190 -6.07 -5.23 2.59
C ILE A 190 -4.76 -5.41 3.39
N CYS A 191 -4.36 -4.43 4.20
CA CYS A 191 -3.15 -4.55 5.01
C CYS A 191 -3.27 -5.51 6.18
N MET A 192 -4.48 -5.77 6.70
CA MET A 192 -4.66 -6.71 7.82
C MET A 192 -4.61 -8.17 7.33
N GLU A 193 -5.27 -8.52 6.23
CA GLU A 193 -5.13 -9.84 5.56
C GLU A 193 -5.22 -11.10 6.46
N GLU A 194 -5.98 -11.04 7.57
CA GLU A 194 -5.97 -12.12 8.57
C GLU A 194 -7.05 -13.20 8.39
N ASP A 195 -8.26 -12.86 7.87
CA ASP A 195 -9.42 -13.77 7.86
C ASP A 195 -10.34 -13.59 6.61
N PRO A 196 -11.05 -14.64 6.14
CA PRO A 196 -11.98 -14.55 5.01
C PRO A 196 -13.09 -13.49 5.14
N SER A 197 -13.46 -13.08 6.36
CA SER A 197 -14.37 -11.96 6.61
C SER A 197 -13.86 -10.64 6.04
N PHE A 198 -12.55 -10.41 6.07
CA PHE A 198 -11.91 -9.23 5.48
C PHE A 198 -12.07 -9.25 3.96
N LEU A 199 -11.81 -10.39 3.31
CA LEU A 199 -11.97 -10.54 1.85
C LEU A 199 -13.41 -10.31 1.39
N ARG A 200 -14.40 -10.82 2.14
CA ARG A 200 -15.82 -10.56 1.88
C ARG A 200 -16.15 -9.07 1.98
N GLU A 201 -15.56 -8.39 2.95
CA GLU A 201 -15.80 -6.98 3.18
C GLU A 201 -15.11 -6.10 2.13
N VAL A 202 -13.86 -6.41 1.76
CA VAL A 202 -13.14 -5.80 0.64
C VAL A 202 -13.96 -5.92 -0.65
N SER A 203 -14.55 -7.10 -0.91
CA SER A 203 -15.41 -7.31 -2.09
C SER A 203 -16.64 -6.39 -2.12
N LYS A 204 -17.21 -6.04 -0.96
CA LYS A 204 -18.31 -5.07 -0.88
C LYS A 204 -17.80 -3.66 -1.14
N LEU A 205 -16.69 -3.28 -0.51
CA LEU A 205 -16.06 -1.98 -0.72
C LEU A 205 -15.67 -1.75 -2.19
N CYS A 206 -15.21 -2.78 -2.90
CA CYS A 206 -14.97 -2.69 -4.34
C CYS A 206 -16.21 -2.30 -5.14
N ARG A 207 -17.41 -2.77 -4.72
CA ARG A 207 -18.68 -2.38 -5.38
C ARG A 207 -19.07 -0.95 -5.02
N GLU A 208 -18.82 -0.54 -3.78
CA GLU A 208 -19.06 0.83 -3.31
C GLU A 208 -18.12 1.84 -4.00
N LEU A 209 -16.84 1.48 -4.21
CA LEU A 209 -15.82 2.34 -4.83
C LEU A 209 -15.94 2.39 -6.35
N ARG A 210 -16.39 1.31 -7.00
CA ARG A 210 -16.49 1.19 -8.47
C ARG A 210 -17.08 2.41 -9.19
N PRO A 211 -18.24 2.97 -8.80
CA PRO A 211 -18.80 4.14 -9.49
C PRO A 211 -17.91 5.39 -9.40
N HIS A 212 -16.98 5.44 -8.44
CA HIS A 212 -16.06 6.56 -8.21
C HIS A 212 -14.66 6.30 -8.77
N ALA A 213 -14.35 5.09 -9.23
CA ALA A 213 -13.00 4.68 -9.61
C ALA A 213 -12.39 5.58 -10.70
N LEU A 214 -13.16 5.89 -11.75
CA LEU A 214 -12.68 6.78 -12.81
C LEU A 214 -12.42 8.20 -12.27
N ALA A 215 -13.37 8.77 -11.51
CA ALA A 215 -13.21 10.09 -10.93
C ALA A 215 -11.99 10.20 -10.00
N LEU A 216 -11.72 9.16 -9.22
CA LEU A 216 -10.53 9.08 -8.35
C LEU A 216 -9.24 9.13 -9.17
N VAL A 217 -9.13 8.34 -10.24
CA VAL A 217 -7.94 8.32 -11.08
C VAL A 217 -7.79 9.61 -11.89
N THR A 218 -8.88 10.14 -12.44
CA THR A 218 -8.86 11.41 -13.18
C THR A 218 -8.50 12.59 -12.27
N SER A 219 -8.84 12.53 -10.98
CA SER A 219 -8.54 13.62 -10.02
C SER A 219 -7.05 13.88 -9.81
N PHE A 220 -6.17 12.94 -10.15
CA PHE A 220 -4.72 13.17 -10.13
C PHE A 220 -4.26 14.19 -11.18
N GLY A 221 -5.09 14.46 -12.20
CA GLY A 221 -4.78 15.47 -13.22
C GLY A 221 -3.54 15.14 -14.05
N ILE A 222 -3.26 13.85 -14.26
CA ILE A 222 -2.11 13.41 -15.06
C ILE A 222 -2.33 13.84 -16.52
N PRO A 223 -1.43 14.66 -17.11
CA PRO A 223 -1.61 15.10 -18.49
C PRO A 223 -1.55 13.93 -19.49
N ASP A 224 -2.38 14.00 -20.53
CA ASP A 224 -2.52 12.97 -21.56
C ASP A 224 -1.19 12.55 -22.20
N ALA A 225 -0.25 13.49 -22.35
CA ALA A 225 1.08 13.23 -22.91
C ALA A 225 1.89 12.19 -22.12
N PHE A 226 1.54 11.94 -20.84
CA PHE A 226 2.17 10.94 -19.99
C PHE A 226 1.46 9.59 -20.02
N LEU A 227 0.26 9.50 -20.58
CA LEU A 227 -0.57 8.29 -20.61
C LEU A 227 -0.32 7.46 -21.89
N GLY A 228 -0.50 6.14 -21.76
CA GLY A 228 -0.48 5.21 -22.88
C GLY A 228 -1.81 5.21 -23.66
N PRO A 229 -1.83 4.79 -24.94
CA PRO A 229 -3.05 4.71 -25.75
C PRO A 229 -4.22 3.97 -25.08
N ILE A 230 -3.95 2.92 -24.30
CA ILE A 230 -4.98 2.14 -23.59
C ILE A 230 -5.75 2.92 -22.53
N ALA A 231 -5.20 4.04 -22.06
CA ALA A 231 -5.86 4.89 -21.06
C ALA A 231 -7.04 5.67 -21.65
N PHE A 232 -7.06 5.88 -22.97
CA PHE A 232 -8.08 6.69 -23.65
C PHE A 232 -9.21 5.85 -24.22
N ASN A 233 -8.87 4.79 -24.96
CA ASN A 233 -9.86 3.93 -25.61
C ASN A 233 -9.41 2.47 -25.59
N TRP A 234 -9.79 1.76 -24.52
CA TRP A 234 -9.49 0.33 -24.40
C TRP A 234 -10.04 -0.47 -25.59
N VAL A 235 -11.30 -0.20 -25.99
CA VAL A 235 -12.02 -0.98 -27.02
C VAL A 235 -11.30 -0.89 -28.36
N GLU A 236 -10.98 0.32 -28.78
CA GLU A 236 -10.25 0.56 -30.03
C GLU A 236 -8.84 -0.03 -29.97
N ALA A 237 -8.12 0.15 -28.86
CA ALA A 237 -6.78 -0.40 -28.68
C ALA A 237 -6.72 -1.93 -28.82
N ASN A 238 -7.84 -2.62 -28.60
CA ASN A 238 -7.97 -4.08 -28.72
C ASN A 238 -8.77 -4.55 -29.94
N ALA A 239 -9.38 -3.65 -30.71
CA ALA A 239 -10.13 -4.00 -31.91
C ALA A 239 -9.23 -4.66 -32.97
N SER A 240 -7.97 -4.23 -33.09
CA SER A 240 -6.98 -4.82 -34.01
C SER A 240 -6.49 -6.21 -33.61
N LEU A 241 -6.49 -6.54 -32.31
CA LEU A 241 -6.12 -7.88 -31.81
C LEU A 241 -7.15 -8.94 -32.21
N VAL A 242 -8.44 -8.60 -32.14
CA VAL A 242 -9.52 -9.49 -32.58
C VAL A 242 -9.44 -9.73 -34.09
N PHE A 243 -9.15 -8.70 -34.87
CA PHE A 243 -9.01 -8.81 -36.32
C PHE A 243 -7.82 -9.71 -36.72
N SER A 244 -6.69 -9.62 -36.02
CA SER A 244 -5.50 -10.45 -36.24
C SER A 244 -5.72 -11.93 -35.92
N LEU A 245 -6.47 -12.25 -34.86
CA LEU A 245 -6.84 -13.64 -34.50
C LEU A 245 -7.81 -14.26 -35.51
N VAL A 246 -8.73 -13.47 -36.05
CA VAL A 246 -9.68 -13.91 -37.08
C VAL A 246 -8.98 -14.11 -38.44
N THR A 247 -7.96 -13.31 -38.76
CA THR A 247 -7.18 -13.49 -40.01
C THR A 247 -6.16 -14.61 -39.92
N THR A 248 -5.54 -14.86 -38.77
CA THR A 248 -4.64 -16.02 -38.60
C THR A 248 -5.40 -17.35 -38.67
N ASN A 249 -6.61 -17.46 -38.12
CA ASN A 249 -7.43 -18.66 -38.28
C ASN A 249 -7.88 -18.93 -39.74
N LYS A 250 -7.90 -17.91 -40.61
CA LYS A 250 -8.16 -18.08 -42.06
C LYS A 250 -6.93 -18.47 -42.88
N LEU A 251 -5.73 -18.39 -42.32
CA LEU A 251 -4.48 -18.81 -42.97
C LEU A 251 -4.10 -20.27 -42.65
N PHE A 252 -4.78 -20.89 -41.68
CA PHE A 252 -4.60 -22.29 -41.26
C PHE A 252 -5.83 -23.19 -41.56
N GLN A 253 -6.74 -22.75 -42.43
CA GLN A 253 -7.79 -23.56 -43.05
C GLN A 253 -7.59 -23.55 -44.56
#